data_AF-A0A661SFX3-F1
#
_entry.id   AF-A0A661SFX3-F1
#
_cell.length_a   1.000
_cell.length_b   1.000
_cell.length_c   1.000
_cell.angle_alpha   90.00
_cell.angle_beta   90.00
_cell.angle_gamma   90.00
#
_symmetry.space_group_name_H-M   'P 1'
#
loop_
_entity.id
_entity.type
_entity.pdbx_description
1 polymer ?
#
loop_
_entity_poly.entity_id
_entity_poly.type
_entity_poly.pdbx_seq_one_letter_code
_entity_poly.pdbx_strand_id
1 'polypeptide(L)' 'METQEQENINPRLIRWEQKKRMWYNIYLFIGVGINFLLYFTKPYGFDPGKSIFWGSFFGLGIPLATIFVLSHLHQKVLNG' A
#
# COMPACT_ATOMS: atom_id res chain seq x y z
N MET A 1 7.21 -2.89 -37.63
CA MET A 1 6.43 -3.93 -36.94
C MET A 1 6.22 -3.47 -35.50
N GLU A 2 5.40 -2.43 -35.28
CA GLU A 2 5.20 -1.81 -33.95
C GLU A 2 3.75 -1.90 -33.46
N THR A 3 2.90 -2.64 -34.17
CA THR A 3 1.44 -2.50 -34.01
C THR A 3 0.73 -3.67 -33.32
N GLN A 4 1.44 -4.72 -32.88
CA GLN A 4 0.81 -5.89 -32.23
C GLN A 4 1.09 -6.03 -30.73
N GLU A 5 2.00 -5.24 -30.14
CA GLU A 5 2.28 -5.32 -28.70
C GLU A 5 1.28 -4.51 -27.84
N GLN A 6 0.51 -3.60 -28.45
CA GLN A 6 -0.48 -2.77 -27.75
C GLN A 6 -1.85 -3.45 -27.59
N GLU A 7 -2.08 -4.62 -28.19
CA GLU A 7 -3.42 -5.19 -28.38
C GLU A 7 -4.01 -5.87 -27.13
N ASN A 8 -3.25 -5.96 -26.03
CA ASN A 8 -3.75 -6.57 -24.79
C ASN A 8 -3.34 -5.80 -23.52
N ILE A 9 -3.22 -4.48 -23.60
CA ILE A 9 -3.03 -3.68 -22.39
C ILE A 9 -4.39 -3.44 -21.75
N ASN A 10 -4.65 -4.09 -20.61
CA ASN A 10 -5.91 -3.95 -19.89
C ASN A 10 -6.17 -2.45 -19.59
N PRO A 11 -7.28 -1.87 -20.08
CA PRO A 11 -7.55 -0.44 -19.96
C PRO A 11 -7.68 0.00 -18.48
N ARG A 12 -7.98 -0.94 -17.57
CA ARG A 12 -8.01 -0.66 -16.13
C ARG A 12 -6.61 -0.44 -15.56
N LEU A 13 -5.58 -1.17 -16.02
CA LEU A 13 -4.20 -0.92 -15.60
C LEU A 13 -3.69 0.44 -16.08
N ILE A 14 -4.01 0.82 -17.32
CA ILE A 14 -3.64 2.15 -17.84
C ILE A 14 -4.24 3.25 -16.97
N ARG A 15 -5.54 3.12 -16.64
CA ARG A 15 -6.23 4.07 -15.75
C ARG A 15 -5.65 4.06 -14.33
N TRP A 16 -5.22 2.90 -13.84
CA TRP A 16 -4.54 2.79 -12.56
C TRP A 16 -3.19 3.51 -12.56
N GLU A 17 -2.36 3.30 -13.59
CA GLU A 17 -1.05 3.94 -13.75
C GLU A 17 -1.17 5.47 -13.83
N GLN A 18 -2.15 5.97 -14.60
CA GLN A 18 -2.47 7.40 -14.67
C GLN A 18 -2.83 8.01 -13.31
N LYS A 19 -3.44 7.23 -12.41
CA LYS A 19 -3.84 7.64 -11.06
C LYS A 19 -2.93 7.08 -9.97
N LYS A 20 -1.74 6.57 -10.32
CA LYS A 20 -0.85 5.84 -9.39
C LYS A 20 -0.52 6.62 -8.14
N ARG A 21 -0.24 7.92 -8.27
CA ARG A 21 0.02 8.82 -7.13
C ARG A 21 -1.17 8.87 -6.15
N MET A 22 -2.39 8.98 -6.68
CA MET A 22 -3.61 8.99 -5.87
C MET A 22 -3.79 7.64 -5.15
N TRP A 23 -3.60 6.53 -5.85
CA TRP A 23 -3.69 5.19 -5.27
C TRP A 23 -2.63 4.96 -4.19
N TYR A 24 -1.40 5.41 -4.39
CA TYR A 24 -0.32 5.28 -3.42
C TYR A 24 -0.62 6.08 -2.15
N ASN A 25 -1.20 7.27 -2.28
CA ASN A 25 -1.68 8.04 -1.12
C ASN A 25 -2.78 7.27 -0.37
N ILE A 26 -3.73 6.66 -1.08
CA ILE A 26 -4.78 5.83 -0.46
C ILE A 26 -4.15 4.67 0.31
N TYR A 27 -3.19 3.94 -0.28
CA TYR A 27 -2.51 2.83 0.40
C TYR A 27 -1.68 3.30 1.61
N LEU A 28 -1.03 4.46 1.49
CA LEU A 28 -0.31 5.08 2.59
C LEU A 28 -1.25 5.39 3.75
N PHE A 29 -2.39 6.04 3.49
CA PHE A 29 -3.38 6.35 4.53
C PHE A 29 -3.99 5.11 5.15
N ILE A 30 -4.23 4.05 4.37
CA ILE A 30 -4.65 2.75 4.90
C ILE A 30 -3.58 2.19 5.84
N GLY A 31 -2.30 2.20 5.44
CA GLY A 31 -1.20 1.73 6.26
C GLY A 31 -1.00 2.54 7.54
N VAL A 32 -1.17 3.87 7.46
CA VAL A 32 -1.20 4.76 8.63
C VAL A 32 -2.38 4.42 9.54
N GLY A 33 -3.57 4.19 8.98
CA GLY A 33 -4.75 3.77 9.74
C GLY A 33 -4.56 2.42 10.43
N ILE A 34 -3.96 1.43 9.77
CA ILE A 34 -3.58 0.14 10.36
C ILE A 34 -2.58 0.34 11.51
N ASN A 35 -1.56 1.18 11.31
CA ASN A 35 -0.58 1.51 12.35
C ASN A 35 -1.25 2.17 13.57
N PHE A 36 -2.20 3.08 13.35
CA PHE A 36 -3.00 3.68 14.43
C PHE A 36 -3.89 2.65 15.13
N LEU A 37 -4.58 1.77 14.39
CA LEU A 37 -5.41 0.72 14.98
C LEU A 37 -4.58 -0.19 15.89
N LEU A 38 -3.42 -0.66 15.41
CA LEU A 38 -2.50 -1.47 16.20
C LEU A 38 -2.01 -0.77 17.46
N TYR A 39 -1.84 0.55 17.41
CA TYR A 39 -1.48 1.36 18.57
C TYR A 39 -2.63 1.47 19.59
N PHE A 40 -3.88 1.60 19.13
CA PHE A 40 -5.05 1.80 19.99
C PHE A 40 -5.67 0.50 20.54
N THR A 41 -5.42 -0.66 19.94
CA THR A 41 -5.98 -1.95 20.40
C THR A 41 -5.25 -2.51 21.63
N LYS A 42 -5.21 -1.82 22.78
CA LYS A 42 -4.73 -2.43 24.05
C LYS A 42 -5.74 -3.47 24.56
N PRO A 43 -5.30 -4.66 25.08
CA PRO A 43 -3.95 -4.98 25.57
C PRO A 43 -3.05 -5.72 24.56
N TYR A 44 -3.54 -6.05 23.36
CA TYR A 44 -2.77 -6.73 22.31
C TYR A 44 -1.97 -5.78 21.42
N GLY A 45 -2.17 -4.48 21.60
CA GLY A 45 -1.52 -3.41 20.86
C GLY A 45 -0.06 -3.33 21.25
N PHE A 46 0.80 -3.51 20.26
CA PHE A 46 2.24 -3.37 20.38
C PHE A 46 2.54 -1.98 20.95
N ASP A 47 3.00 -1.86 22.19
CA ASP A 47 3.32 -0.59 22.85
C ASP A 47 4.72 -0.16 22.40
N PRO A 48 4.85 0.66 21.33
CA PRO A 48 6.14 1.07 20.82
C PRO A 48 6.74 2.14 21.74
N GLY A 49 5.98 2.65 22.72
CA GLY A 49 6.40 3.68 23.66
C GLY A 49 7.56 3.26 24.56
N LYS A 50 7.89 1.96 24.63
CA LYS A 50 9.10 1.48 25.31
C LYS A 50 10.39 1.76 24.53
N SER A 51 10.33 2.04 23.23
CA SER A 51 11.50 2.37 22.42
C SER A 51 11.14 3.17 21.16
N ILE A 52 11.66 4.39 21.06
CA ILE A 52 11.51 5.27 19.89
C ILE A 52 11.87 4.55 18.59
N PHE A 53 12.88 3.67 18.64
CA PHE A 53 13.34 2.91 17.47
C PHE A 53 12.26 1.98 16.92
N TRP A 54 11.56 1.26 17.80
CA TRP A 54 10.45 0.40 17.42
C TRP A 54 9.23 1.21 16.96
N GLY A 55 8.95 2.35 17.60
CA GLY A 55 7.91 3.28 17.14
C GLY A 55 8.16 3.80 15.73
N SER A 56 9.39 4.20 15.41
CA SER A 56 9.76 4.63 14.05
C SER A 56 9.76 3.48 13.05
N PHE A 57 10.26 2.30 13.45
CA PHE A 57 10.31 1.12 12.58
C PHE A 57 8.91 0.67 12.16
N PHE A 58 7.96 0.57 13.09
CA PHE A 58 6.57 0.22 12.76
C PHE A 58 5.83 1.39 12.12
N GLY A 59 6.05 2.62 12.59
CA GLY A 59 5.42 3.83 12.07
C GLY A 59 5.73 4.10 10.60
N LEU A 60 6.91 3.69 10.10
CA LEU A 60 7.27 3.78 8.67
C LEU A 60 7.14 2.44 7.96
N GLY A 61 7.50 1.33 8.62
CA GLY A 61 7.49 0.00 8.04
C GLY A 61 6.09 -0.47 7.67
N ILE A 62 5.08 -0.22 8.52
CA ILE A 62 3.70 -0.64 8.25
C ILE A 62 3.12 0.11 7.03
N PRO A 63 3.21 1.45 6.92
CA PRO A 63 2.75 2.15 5.73
C PRO A 63 3.48 1.73 4.45
N LEU A 64 4.81 1.56 4.49
CA LEU A 64 5.58 1.13 3.32
C LEU A 64 5.23 -0.30 2.88
N ALA A 65 5.11 -1.24 3.82
CA ALA A 65 4.67 -2.59 3.53
C ALA A 65 3.25 -2.62 2.96
N THR A 66 2.37 -1.78 3.49
CA THR A 66 0.98 -1.66 3.01
C THR A 66 0.91 -1.12 1.59
N ILE A 67 1.69 -0.10 1.25
CA ILE A 67 1.79 0.40 -0.14
C ILE A 67 2.23 -0.72 -1.08
N PHE A 68 3.27 -1.46 -0.71
CA PHE A 68 3.80 -2.54 -1.54
C PHE A 68 2.76 -3.65 -1.76
N VAL A 69 2.19 -4.18 -0.68
CA VAL A 69 1.22 -5.29 -0.73
C VAL A 69 -0.05 -4.87 -1.46
N LEU A 70 -0.64 -3.72 -1.14
CA LEU A 70 -1.87 -3.26 -1.79
C LEU A 70 -1.65 -2.89 -3.25
N SER A 71 -0.51 -2.28 -3.61
CA SER A 71 -0.18 -2.00 -5.01
C SER A 71 -0.04 -3.30 -5.80
N HIS A 72 0.64 -4.31 -5.25
CA HIS A 72 0.81 -5.60 -5.91
C HIS A 72 -0.53 -6.34 -6.07
N LEU A 73 -1.36 -6.38 -5.02
CA LEU A 73 -2.68 -6.99 -5.07
C LEU A 73 -3.60 -6.28 -6.06
N HIS A 74 -3.62 -4.93 -6.07
CA HIS A 74 -4.47 -4.19 -7.00
C HIS A 74 -4.06 -4.45 -8.45
N GLN A 75 -2.76 -4.43 -8.77
CA GLN A 75 -2.29 -4.78 -10.10
C GLN A 75 -2.66 -6.23 -10.49
N LYS A 76 -2.52 -7.18 -9.56
CA LYS A 76 -2.89 -8.58 -9.79
C LYS A 76 -4.39 -8.75 -10.06
N VAL A 77 -5.25 -8.04 -9.32
CA VAL A 77 -6.71 -8.03 -9.52
C VAL A 77 -7.10 -7.35 -10.84
N LEU A 78 -6.32 -6.38 -11.31
CA LEU A 78 -6.57 -5.74 -12.60
C LEU A 78 -6.06 -6.60 -13.78
N ASN A 79 -5.05 -7.43 -13.58
CA ASN A 79 -4.46 -8.31 -14.61
C ASN A 79 -5.13 -9.69 -14.73
N GLY A 80 -5.76 -10.18 -13.65
CA GLY A 80 -6.52 -11.44 -13.63
C GLY A 80 -7.96 -11.24 -14.08
#